data_AF-A0A453IRV1-F1
#
_entry.id   AF-A0A453IRV1-F1
#
_cell.length_a   1.000
_cell.length_b   1.000
_cell.length_c   1.000
_cell.angle_alpha   90.00
_cell.angle_beta   90.00
_cell.angle_gamma   90.00
#
_symmetry.space_group_name_H-M   'P 1'
#
loop_
_entity.id
_entity.type
_entity.pdbx_description
1 polymer ?
#
loop_
_entity_poly.entity_id
_entity_poly.type
_entity_poly.pdbx_seq_one_letter_code
_entity_poly.pdbx_strand_id
1 'polypeptide(L)'
;MILDYFKHDYEFAEPPRVTSLQNVVPLATFRDFGDDVYFVADKRGYEAVVHHLAGQYLEADKARNIVDPRLQLNKVYVPNLPAVALPFFRQKLNE
;
A
#
# COMPACT_ATOMS: atom_id res chain seq x y z
N MET A 1 22.74 20.10 4.35
CA MET A 1 21.41 19.57 4.71
C MET A 1 20.84 18.73 3.56
N ILE A 2 21.63 17.77 3.04
CA ILE A 2 21.22 16.78 2.01
C ILE A 2 21.47 15.37 2.55
N LEU A 3 22.58 15.19 3.29
CA LEU A 3 22.87 13.95 3.98
C LEU A 3 21.82 13.58 5.03
N ASP A 4 21.29 14.55 5.77
CA ASP A 4 20.23 14.35 6.77
C ASP A 4 18.93 13.89 6.08
N TYR A 5 18.55 14.59 5.00
CA TYR A 5 17.42 14.24 4.16
C TYR A 5 17.54 12.84 3.56
N PHE A 6 18.68 12.50 2.96
CA PHE A 6 18.89 11.18 2.37
C PHE A 6 18.87 10.05 3.41
N LYS A 7 19.35 10.29 4.63
CA LYS A 7 19.41 9.26 5.69
C LYS A 7 18.08 9.06 6.41
N HIS A 8 17.21 10.07 6.44
CA HIS A 8 16.00 10.06 7.26
C HIS A 8 14.76 10.33 6.42
N ASP A 9 14.63 11.53 5.85
CA ASP A 9 13.44 11.93 5.10
C ASP A 9 13.19 11.04 3.87
N TYR A 10 14.23 10.54 3.19
CA TYR A 10 14.07 9.65 2.04
C TYR A 10 13.46 8.28 2.40
N GLU A 11 13.71 7.79 3.62
CA GLU A 11 13.17 6.52 4.12
C GLU A 11 11.79 6.71 4.78
N PHE A 12 11.63 7.77 5.59
CA PHE A 12 10.44 7.97 6.42
C PHE A 12 9.43 8.98 5.88
N ALA A 13 9.75 9.66 4.77
CA ALA A 13 8.93 10.71 4.14
C ALA A 13 8.57 11.90 5.06
N GLU A 14 9.21 12.01 6.23
CA GLU A 14 9.01 13.05 7.23
C GLU A 14 10.37 13.48 7.83
N PRO A 15 10.50 14.75 8.29
CA PRO A 15 11.75 15.22 8.84
C PRO A 15 12.05 14.63 10.23
N PRO A 16 13.32 14.45 10.62
CA PRO A 16 13.70 13.80 11.89
C PRO A 16 13.04 14.36 13.15
N ARG A 17 12.70 15.66 13.14
CA ARG A 17 12.08 16.35 14.28
C ARG A 17 10.65 15.87 14.60
N VAL A 18 9.98 15.16 13.70
CA VAL A 18 8.66 14.56 13.94
C VAL A 18 8.71 13.03 14.04
N THR A 19 9.87 12.42 13.82
CA THR A 19 10.06 10.96 13.84
C THR A 19 10.51 10.48 15.22
N SER A 20 9.87 9.44 15.76
CA SER A 20 10.26 8.83 17.04
C SER A 20 11.61 8.12 16.96
N LEU A 21 12.61 8.60 17.70
CA LEU A 21 13.95 8.00 17.73
C LEU A 21 13.93 6.52 18.17
N GLN A 22 13.15 6.19 19.20
CA GLN A 22 13.08 4.84 19.77
C GLN A 22 12.57 3.80 18.76
N ASN A 23 11.71 4.20 17.82
CA ASN A 23 11.05 3.26 16.91
C ASN A 23 11.80 3.08 15.59
N VAL A 24 12.77 3.93 15.27
CA VAL A 24 13.44 3.93 13.96
C VAL A 24 14.96 3.73 14.04
N VAL A 25 15.58 3.84 15.23
CA VAL A 25 17.03 3.64 15.40
C VAL A 25 17.31 2.62 16.52
N PRO A 26 17.64 1.35 16.19
CA PRO A 26 17.69 0.75 14.86
C PRO A 26 16.29 0.41 14.32
N LEU A 27 16.14 0.38 12.99
CA LEU A 27 14.90 -0.02 12.33
C LEU A 27 14.81 -1.55 12.26
N ALA A 28 13.71 -2.12 12.75
CA ALA A 28 13.52 -3.57 12.79
C ALA A 28 13.60 -4.23 11.40
N THR A 29 13.10 -3.56 10.36
CA THR A 29 13.15 -4.06 8.97
C THR A 29 14.57 -4.40 8.54
N PHE A 30 15.53 -3.49 8.71
CA PHE A 30 16.92 -3.72 8.33
C PHE A 30 17.63 -4.65 9.32
N ARG A 31 17.35 -4.52 10.63
CA ARG A 31 17.92 -5.39 11.66
C ARG A 31 17.59 -6.87 11.43
N ASP A 32 16.35 -7.16 11.04
CA ASP A 32 15.84 -8.53 10.98
C ASP A 32 15.93 -9.14 9.56
N PHE A 33 15.88 -8.33 8.50
CA PHE A 33 15.89 -8.80 7.10
C PHE A 33 17.13 -8.39 6.28
N GLY A 34 18.06 -7.63 6.88
CA GLY A 34 19.30 -7.18 6.24
C GLY A 34 19.23 -5.74 5.70
N ASP A 35 20.39 -5.14 5.45
CA ASP A 35 20.54 -3.73 5.06
C ASP A 35 20.34 -3.45 3.56
N ASP A 36 20.35 -4.49 2.72
CA ASP A 36 20.25 -4.35 1.27
C ASP A 36 18.82 -4.09 0.82
N VAL A 37 18.65 -3.13 -0.10
CA VAL A 37 17.39 -2.84 -0.78
C VAL A 37 17.45 -3.27 -2.24
N TYR A 38 16.39 -3.90 -2.73
CA TYR A 38 16.30 -4.41 -4.10
C TYR A 38 15.22 -3.66 -4.88
N PHE A 39 15.64 -2.91 -5.91
CA PHE A 39 14.71 -2.17 -6.76
C PHE A 39 14.02 -3.10 -7.77
N VAL A 40 12.72 -3.32 -7.60
CA VAL A 40 11.93 -4.18 -8.48
C VAL A 40 11.59 -3.43 -9.77
N ALA A 41 12.21 -3.83 -10.88
CA ALA A 41 12.03 -3.25 -12.22
C ALA A 41 11.47 -4.27 -13.23
N ASP A 42 10.29 -4.85 -12.94
CA ASP A 42 9.62 -5.85 -13.77
C ASP A 42 8.38 -5.26 -14.46
N LYS A 43 8.13 -5.62 -15.73
CA LYS A 43 6.96 -5.17 -16.50
C LYS A 43 5.62 -5.59 -15.89
N ARG A 44 5.61 -6.60 -15.03
CA ARG A 44 4.41 -7.07 -14.31
C ARG A 44 4.02 -6.17 -13.13
N GLY A 45 4.92 -5.29 -12.69
CA GLY A 45 4.74 -4.47 -11.48
C GLY A 45 4.99 -5.24 -10.17
N TYR A 46 5.25 -4.51 -9.08
CA TYR A 46 5.41 -5.13 -7.76
C TYR A 46 4.06 -5.65 -7.21
N GLU A 47 2.93 -5.14 -7.72
CA GLU A 47 1.59 -5.65 -7.39
C GLU A 47 1.40 -7.13 -7.75
N ALA A 48 2.22 -7.68 -8.64
CA ALA A 48 2.18 -9.09 -9.00
C ALA A 48 2.33 -10.02 -7.78
N VAL A 49 3.01 -9.59 -6.71
CA VAL A 49 3.09 -10.35 -5.44
C VAL A 49 1.71 -10.49 -4.79
N VAL A 50 0.92 -9.41 -4.76
CA VAL A 50 -0.44 -9.43 -4.21
C VAL A 50 -1.36 -10.29 -5.08
N HIS A 51 -1.28 -10.15 -6.41
CA HIS A 51 -2.05 -11.00 -7.33
C HIS A 51 -1.70 -12.48 -7.19
N HIS A 52 -0.43 -12.81 -6.97
CA HIS A 52 0.01 -14.18 -6.73
C HIS A 52 -0.63 -14.76 -5.46
N LEU A 53 -0.59 -14.03 -4.35
CA LEU A 53 -1.22 -14.45 -3.08
C LEU A 53 -2.74 -14.60 -3.22
N ALA A 54 -3.39 -13.63 -3.86
CA ALA A 54 -4.85 -13.66 -4.06
C ALA A 54 -5.30 -14.89 -4.85
N GLY A 55 -4.57 -15.26 -5.89
CA GLY A 55 -4.84 -16.46 -6.69
C GLY A 55 -4.64 -17.80 -5.96
N GLN A 56 -4.09 -17.81 -4.74
CA GLN A 56 -3.97 -19.04 -3.95
C GLN A 56 -5.29 -19.44 -3.27
N TYR A 57 -6.22 -18.49 -3.08
CA TYR A 57 -7.48 -18.74 -2.37
C TYR A 57 -8.73 -18.17 -3.04
N LEU A 58 -8.58 -17.27 -4.01
CA LEU A 58 -9.68 -16.77 -4.85
C LEU A 58 -9.69 -17.49 -6.19
N GLU A 59 -10.88 -17.81 -6.68
CA GLU A 59 -11.05 -18.36 -8.02
C GLU A 59 -10.57 -17.36 -9.08
N ALA A 60 -9.74 -17.84 -10.00
CA ALA A 60 -9.18 -17.07 -11.10
C ALA A 60 -9.45 -17.75 -12.45
N ASP A 61 -9.62 -16.94 -13.49
CA ASP A 61 -9.80 -17.43 -14.85
C ASP A 61 -8.47 -17.93 -15.47
N LYS A 62 -8.54 -18.44 -16.71
CA LYS A 62 -7.34 -18.87 -17.45
C LYS A 62 -6.36 -17.73 -17.75
N ALA A 63 -6.82 -16.49 -17.74
CA ALA A 63 -6.03 -15.29 -17.95
C ALA A 63 -5.46 -14.70 -16.63
N ARG A 64 -5.65 -15.40 -15.49
CA ARG A 64 -5.25 -15.00 -14.13
C ARG A 64 -5.96 -13.75 -13.60
N ASN A 65 -7.12 -13.40 -14.16
CA ASN A 65 -8.00 -12.42 -13.55
C ASN A 65 -8.79 -13.10 -12.44
N ILE A 66 -8.92 -12.42 -11.30
CA ILE A 66 -9.73 -12.91 -10.18
C ILE A 66 -11.20 -12.72 -10.56
N VAL A 67 -11.93 -13.83 -10.64
CA VAL A 67 -13.38 -13.86 -10.96
C VAL A 67 -14.23 -14.22 -9.74
N ASP A 68 -13.59 -14.48 -8.61
CA ASP A 68 -14.24 -14.88 -7.38
C ASP A 68 -15.25 -13.83 -6.89
N PRO A 69 -16.53 -14.19 -6.71
CA PRO A 69 -17.56 -13.25 -6.29
C PRO A 69 -17.37 -12.71 -4.87
N ARG A 70 -16.45 -13.26 -4.08
CA ARG A 70 -16.09 -12.70 -2.77
C ARG A 70 -15.31 -11.39 -2.89
N LEU A 71 -14.60 -11.18 -4.01
CA LEU A 71 -13.89 -9.93 -4.27
C LEU A 71 -14.80 -8.94 -5.00
N GLN A 72 -15.17 -7.85 -4.32
CA GLN A 72 -16.07 -6.82 -4.84
C GLN A 72 -15.28 -5.53 -5.10
N LEU A 73 -14.87 -5.33 -6.36
CA LEU A 73 -14.20 -4.10 -6.78
C LEU A 73 -15.18 -2.92 -6.84
N ASN A 74 -14.67 -1.69 -6.78
CA ASN A 74 -15.44 -0.44 -6.80
C ASN A 74 -16.48 -0.28 -5.68
N LYS A 75 -16.44 -1.14 -4.66
CA LYS A 75 -17.31 -1.04 -3.51
C LYS A 75 -16.62 -0.26 -2.39
N VAL A 76 -16.95 1.02 -2.26
CA VAL A 76 -16.51 1.83 -1.12
C VAL A 76 -17.45 1.55 0.06
N TYR A 77 -16.95 0.88 1.10
CA TYR A 77 -17.68 0.77 2.36
C TYR A 77 -17.34 1.98 3.22
N VAL A 78 -18.33 2.86 3.45
CA VAL A 78 -18.18 3.95 4.43
C VAL A 78 -19.02 3.62 5.66
N PRO A 79 -18.42 3.05 6.73
CA PRO A 79 -19.14 2.87 7.98
C PRO A 79 -19.39 4.25 8.62
N ASN A 80 -20.66 4.52 8.93
CA ASN A 80 -21.13 5.69 9.70
C ASN A 80 -20.94 7.08 9.05
N LEU A 81 -21.50 7.29 7.85
CA LEU A 81 -21.76 8.65 7.37
C LEU A 81 -23.13 9.14 7.87
N PRO A 82 -23.25 10.39 8.36
CA PRO A 82 -24.57 11.02 8.49
C PRO A 82 -25.23 11.08 7.10
N ALA A 83 -26.55 10.90 7.04
CA ALA A 83 -27.33 10.80 5.79
C ALA A 83 -27.09 11.95 4.79
N VAL A 84 -26.54 13.07 5.25
CA VAL A 84 -26.20 14.27 4.48
C VAL A 84 -24.96 14.10 3.58
N ALA A 85 -24.07 13.14 3.85
CA ALA A 85 -22.82 12.97 3.10
C ALA A 85 -22.93 12.00 1.89
N LEU A 86 -24.02 11.24 1.79
CA LEU A 86 -24.25 10.27 0.71
C LEU A 86 -24.31 10.90 -0.71
N PRO A 87 -24.94 12.08 -0.93
CA PRO A 87 -24.98 12.70 -2.24
C PRO A 87 -23.59 13.14 -2.76
N PHE A 88 -22.72 13.62 -1.86
CA PHE A 88 -21.38 14.12 -2.21
C PHE A 88 -20.45 13.00 -2.71
N PHE A 89 -20.52 11.81 -2.09
CA PHE A 89 -19.72 10.66 -2.52
C PHE A 89 -20.20 10.06 -3.84
N ARG A 90 -21.50 10.12 -4.14
CA ARG A 90 -22.06 9.59 -5.38
C ARG A 90 -21.66 10.41 -6.61
N GLN A 91 -21.40 11.70 -6.44
CA GLN A 91 -21.02 12.60 -7.52
C GLN A 91 -19.56 12.39 -7.97
N LYS A 92 -18.65 12.12 -7.03
CA LYS A 92 -17.23 11.88 -7.32
C LYS A 92 -16.89 10.50 -7.88
N LEU A 93 -17.81 9.53 -7.86
CA LEU A 93 -17.59 8.20 -8.45
C LEU A 93 -17.98 8.14 -9.94
N ASN A 94 -18.61 9.18 -10.48
CA ASN A 94 -19.07 9.27 -11.87
C ASN A 94 -18.29 10.30 -12.71
N GLU A 95 -17.18 10.82 -12.19
CA GLU A 95 -16.17 11.61 -12.90
C GLU A 95 -14.89 10.79 -13.05
#